data_AF-A0A656GD65-F1
#
_entry.id   AF-A0A656GD65-F1
#
_cell.length_a   1.000
_cell.length_b   1.000
_cell.length_c   1.000
_cell.angle_alpha   90.00
_cell.angle_beta   90.00
_cell.angle_gamma   90.00
#
_symmetry.space_group_name_H-M   'P 1'
#
loop_
_entity.id
_entity.type
_entity.pdbx_description
1 polymer ?
#
loop_
_entity_poly.entity_id
_entity_poly.type
_entity_poly.pdbx_seq_one_letter_code
_entity_poly.pdbx_strand_id
1 'polypeptide(L)'
;GAPAQPMTAIVAGSKVSTKLDVLNSLSGICNQLIVGGGIANTFLAAAGHKVGKSLYEPDLLDTARAIAAKVSVPLPTDVVVAKEFAESATATVKLIADVADDDMILDIGPQTAAHFAELLKSSGTILWNGPVGVFEFDQFGEGTKTLAKAIGESQAFSIAGGGDTLAAIDKYGVAEQISYISTGGGAFLEFVEGKVLPAVEVLEQRAKA
;
A
#
# COMPACT_ATOMS: atom_id res chain seq x y z
N GLY A 1 2.52 -4.56 -20.83
CA GLY A 1 3.95 -4.37 -21.17
C GLY A 1 4.80 -4.86 -20.03
N ALA A 2 6.13 -4.95 -20.21
CA ALA A 2 7.05 -5.30 -19.13
C ALA A 2 7.50 -4.02 -18.39
N PRO A 3 7.28 -3.89 -17.08
CA PRO A 3 7.67 -2.71 -16.31
C PRO A 3 9.20 -2.63 -16.15
N ALA A 4 9.74 -1.41 -16.07
CA ALA A 4 11.15 -1.21 -15.78
C ALA A 4 11.47 -1.73 -14.38
N GLN A 5 12.48 -2.60 -14.28
CA GLN A 5 12.82 -3.30 -13.05
C GLN A 5 13.80 -2.48 -12.19
N PRO A 6 13.71 -2.56 -10.85
CA PRO A 6 12.68 -3.27 -10.11
C PRO A 6 11.35 -2.50 -10.09
N MET A 7 10.24 -3.23 -10.22
CA MET A 7 8.90 -2.71 -10.00
C MET A 7 8.49 -2.88 -8.54
N THR A 8 8.11 -1.79 -7.89
CA THR A 8 7.54 -1.78 -6.54
C THR A 8 6.06 -1.40 -6.62
N ALA A 9 5.20 -2.20 -5.99
CA ALA A 9 3.80 -1.88 -5.81
C ALA A 9 3.50 -1.57 -4.35
N ILE A 10 2.72 -0.53 -4.10
CA ILE A 10 2.16 -0.20 -2.79
C ILE A 10 0.66 -0.48 -2.85
N VAL A 11 0.19 -1.44 -2.04
CA VAL A 11 -1.23 -1.79 -1.92
C VAL A 11 -1.64 -1.70 -0.46
N ALA A 12 -2.38 -0.65 -0.14
CA ALA A 12 -2.81 -0.40 1.22
C ALA A 12 -4.32 -0.20 1.32
N GLY A 13 -4.89 -0.51 2.48
CA GLY A 13 -6.33 -0.45 2.70
C GLY A 13 -6.72 -1.09 4.03
N SER A 14 -8.00 -1.01 4.36
CA SER A 14 -8.53 -1.53 5.62
C SER A 14 -8.65 -3.06 5.66
N LYS A 15 -8.77 -3.72 4.51
CA LYS A 15 -9.02 -5.17 4.40
C LYS A 15 -8.25 -5.79 3.24
N VAL A 16 -7.71 -6.98 3.44
CA VAL A 16 -7.14 -7.84 2.41
C VAL A 16 -8.25 -8.35 1.49
N SER A 17 -9.42 -8.70 2.04
CA SER A 17 -10.54 -9.26 1.26
C SER A 17 -10.98 -8.38 0.09
N THR A 18 -10.95 -7.05 0.27
CA THR A 18 -11.38 -6.08 -0.75
C THR A 18 -10.30 -5.80 -1.80
N LYS A 19 -9.05 -6.22 -1.58
CA LYS A 19 -7.93 -6.04 -2.51
C LYS A 19 -7.22 -7.35 -2.88
N LEU A 20 -7.87 -8.49 -2.64
CA LEU A 20 -7.24 -9.79 -2.82
C LEU A 20 -6.86 -10.05 -4.29
N ASP A 21 -7.75 -9.71 -5.23
CA ASP A 21 -7.48 -9.85 -6.67
C ASP A 21 -6.28 -8.97 -7.08
N VAL A 22 -6.22 -7.73 -6.60
CA VAL A 22 -5.11 -6.79 -6.83
C VAL A 22 -3.80 -7.35 -6.29
N LEU A 23 -3.80 -7.83 -5.04
CA LEU A 23 -2.61 -8.40 -4.40
C LEU A 23 -2.12 -9.64 -5.16
N ASN A 24 -3.03 -10.54 -5.56
CA ASN A 24 -2.68 -11.73 -6.34
C ASN A 24 -2.09 -11.38 -7.71
N SER A 25 -2.73 -10.46 -8.44
CA SER A 25 -2.24 -10.00 -9.74
C SER A 25 -0.84 -9.40 -9.62
N LEU A 26 -0.67 -8.43 -8.71
CA LEU A 26 0.61 -7.75 -8.52
C LEU A 26 1.71 -8.65 -7.96
N SER A 27 1.37 -9.66 -7.14
CA SER A 27 2.35 -10.65 -6.67
C SER A 27 2.99 -11.46 -7.80
N GLY A 28 2.35 -11.54 -8.98
CA GLY A 28 2.90 -12.16 -10.17
C GLY A 28 3.70 -11.22 -11.07
N ILE A 29 3.74 -9.91 -10.77
CA ILE A 29 4.28 -8.88 -11.66
C ILE A 29 5.41 -8.08 -11.00
N CYS A 30 5.21 -7.62 -9.76
CA CYS A 30 6.16 -6.75 -9.06
C CYS A 30 7.28 -7.54 -8.39
N ASN A 31 8.41 -6.88 -8.11
CA ASN A 31 9.50 -7.46 -7.33
C ASN A 31 9.29 -7.26 -5.83
N GLN A 32 8.70 -6.12 -5.47
CA GLN A 32 8.45 -5.71 -4.09
C GLN A 32 6.98 -5.27 -3.97
N LEU A 33 6.29 -5.80 -2.96
CA LEU A 33 4.91 -5.47 -2.65
C LEU A 33 4.83 -4.89 -1.24
N ILE A 34 4.83 -3.56 -1.15
CA ILE A 34 4.62 -2.84 0.10
C ILE A 34 3.12 -2.89 0.42
N VAL A 35 2.79 -3.40 1.61
CA VAL A 35 1.42 -3.41 2.13
C VAL A 35 1.25 -2.36 3.22
N GLY A 36 0.06 -1.77 3.34
CA GLY A 36 -0.24 -0.72 4.34
C GLY A 36 -1.64 -0.85 4.97
N GLY A 37 -1.85 -0.18 6.11
CA GLY A 37 -3.12 -0.22 6.84
C GLY A 37 -3.51 -1.61 7.36
N GLY A 38 -4.80 -1.93 7.34
CA GLY A 38 -5.31 -3.23 7.79
C GLY A 38 -4.83 -4.42 6.95
N ILE A 39 -4.43 -4.19 5.69
CA ILE A 39 -3.73 -5.18 4.87
C ILE A 39 -2.38 -5.51 5.54
N ALA A 40 -1.56 -4.51 5.86
CA ALA A 40 -0.28 -4.73 6.54
C ALA A 40 -0.44 -5.45 7.88
N ASN A 41 -1.44 -5.08 8.68
CA ASN A 41 -1.75 -5.74 9.95
C ASN A 41 -2.05 -7.23 9.78
N THR A 42 -2.74 -7.61 8.69
CA THR A 42 -3.02 -9.02 8.38
C THR A 42 -1.74 -9.76 8.01
N PHE A 43 -0.84 -9.15 7.24
CA PHE A 43 0.47 -9.74 6.92
C PHE A 43 1.39 -9.86 8.15
N LEU A 44 1.38 -8.86 9.04
CA LEU A 44 2.09 -8.90 10.32
C LEU A 44 1.60 -10.07 11.19
N ALA A 45 0.29 -10.19 11.37
CA ALA A 45 -0.31 -11.32 12.10
C ALA A 45 0.02 -12.66 11.42
N ALA A 46 0.05 -12.71 10.09
CA ALA A 46 0.36 -13.92 9.33
C ALA A 46 1.82 -14.37 9.50
N ALA A 47 2.73 -13.43 9.73
CA ALA A 47 4.14 -13.65 10.08
C ALA A 47 4.38 -13.94 11.57
N GLY A 48 3.31 -14.00 12.39
CA GLY A 48 3.40 -14.32 13.81
C GLY A 48 3.66 -13.11 14.73
N HIS A 49 3.58 -11.88 14.20
CA HIS A 49 3.67 -10.68 15.02
C HIS A 49 2.34 -10.37 15.71
N LYS A 50 2.44 -9.80 16.91
CA LYS A 50 1.29 -9.31 17.67
C LYS A 50 0.82 -7.99 17.07
N VAL A 51 -0.48 -7.87 16.83
CA VAL A 51 -1.11 -6.64 16.30
C VAL A 51 -2.13 -6.01 17.26
N GLY A 52 -2.24 -6.50 18.51
CA GLY A 52 -3.15 -5.92 19.51
C GLY A 52 -4.61 -5.84 19.05
N LYS A 53 -5.21 -4.66 19.18
CA LYS A 53 -6.57 -4.31 18.71
C LYS A 53 -6.61 -3.78 17.29
N SER A 54 -5.51 -3.85 16.54
CA SER A 54 -5.47 -3.36 15.16
C SER A 54 -6.48 -4.07 14.28
N LEU A 55 -6.99 -3.38 13.26
CA LEU A 55 -7.86 -3.98 12.24
C LEU A 55 -7.05 -4.97 11.40
N TYR A 56 -7.44 -6.25 11.38
CA TYR A 56 -6.89 -7.30 10.53
C TYR A 56 -7.94 -8.40 10.26
N GLU A 57 -7.68 -9.27 9.28
CA GLU A 57 -8.60 -10.36 8.90
C GLU A 57 -7.99 -11.74 9.22
N PRO A 58 -8.36 -12.39 10.35
CA PRO A 58 -7.78 -13.67 10.77
C PRO A 58 -8.06 -14.82 9.78
N ASP A 59 -9.17 -14.75 9.06
CA ASP A 59 -9.54 -15.76 8.05
C ASP A 59 -8.65 -15.70 6.79
N LEU A 60 -7.84 -14.65 6.64
CA LEU A 60 -6.97 -14.42 5.47
C LEU A 60 -5.48 -14.53 5.78
N LEU A 61 -5.10 -15.05 6.96
CA LEU A 61 -3.68 -15.22 7.32
C LEU A 61 -2.95 -16.21 6.39
N ASP A 62 -3.60 -17.31 6.00
CA ASP A 62 -3.02 -18.27 5.05
C ASP A 62 -2.84 -17.66 3.66
N THR A 63 -3.80 -16.85 3.25
CA THR A 63 -3.73 -16.11 1.98
C THR A 63 -2.58 -15.11 1.99
N ALA A 64 -2.40 -14.35 3.08
CA ALA A 64 -1.27 -13.43 3.23
C ALA A 64 0.08 -14.16 3.18
N ARG A 65 0.20 -15.32 3.87
CA ARG A 65 1.40 -16.19 3.78
C ARG A 65 1.66 -16.66 2.34
N ALA A 66 0.62 -17.07 1.63
CA ALA A 66 0.73 -17.54 0.25
C ALA A 66 1.18 -16.44 -0.71
N ILE A 67 0.77 -15.18 -0.50
CA ILE A 67 1.24 -14.03 -1.28
C ILE A 67 2.70 -13.72 -0.95
N ALA A 68 3.06 -13.65 0.33
CA ALA A 68 4.43 -13.37 0.77
C ALA A 68 5.45 -14.46 0.35
N ALA A 69 4.99 -15.66 0.03
CA ALA A 69 5.84 -16.71 -0.54
C ALA A 69 6.13 -16.52 -2.04
N LYS A 70 5.33 -15.72 -2.76
CA LYS A 70 5.47 -15.47 -4.21
C LYS A 70 6.31 -14.24 -4.53
N VAL A 71 6.24 -13.22 -3.69
CA VAL A 71 6.86 -11.90 -3.91
C VAL A 71 7.46 -11.39 -2.61
N SER A 72 8.48 -10.55 -2.69
CA SER A 72 9.03 -9.88 -1.52
C SER A 72 8.02 -8.89 -0.95
N VAL A 73 7.57 -9.14 0.28
CA VAL A 73 6.66 -8.27 1.03
C VAL A 73 7.42 -7.74 2.25
N PRO A 74 8.03 -6.54 2.18
CA PRO A 74 8.74 -5.99 3.32
C PRO A 74 7.74 -5.60 4.42
N LEU A 75 7.92 -6.15 5.63
CA LEU A 75 7.04 -5.91 6.77
C LEU A 75 7.55 -4.77 7.66
N PRO A 76 6.65 -4.01 8.32
CA PRO A 76 7.06 -2.99 9.29
C PRO A 76 7.92 -3.56 10.43
N THR A 77 9.02 -2.88 10.71
CA THR A 77 9.91 -3.17 11.87
C THR A 77 9.53 -2.34 13.09
N ASP A 78 8.98 -1.16 12.84
CA ASP A 78 8.40 -0.23 13.80
C ASP A 78 7.06 0.30 13.27
N VAL A 79 6.20 0.70 14.20
CA VAL A 79 4.82 1.12 13.95
C VAL A 79 4.46 2.28 14.86
N VAL A 80 3.47 3.06 14.46
CA VAL A 80 2.83 4.08 15.30
C VAL A 80 1.51 3.52 15.81
N VAL A 81 1.36 3.46 17.12
CA VAL A 81 0.18 2.92 17.79
C VAL A 81 -0.58 3.99 18.57
N ALA A 82 -1.86 3.72 18.79
CA ALA A 82 -2.71 4.45 19.73
C ALA A 82 -3.64 3.50 20.49
N LYS A 83 -4.27 4.00 21.56
CA LYS A 83 -5.25 3.24 22.36
C LYS A 83 -6.70 3.42 21.88
N GLU A 84 -6.94 4.43 21.05
CA GLU A 84 -8.24 4.79 20.51
C GLU A 84 -8.10 5.33 19.08
N PHE A 85 -9.17 5.23 18.30
CA PHE A 85 -9.24 5.78 16.95
C PHE A 85 -9.88 7.17 16.99
N ALA A 86 -9.05 8.19 17.22
CA ALA A 86 -9.50 9.58 17.29
C ALA A 86 -8.38 10.54 16.86
N GLU A 87 -8.76 11.72 16.35
CA GLU A 87 -7.82 12.79 16.02
C GLU A 87 -7.07 13.32 17.25
N SER A 88 -7.64 13.19 18.46
CA SER A 88 -6.99 13.54 19.73
C SER A 88 -6.09 12.43 20.29
N ALA A 89 -6.04 11.26 19.64
CA ALA A 89 -5.33 10.11 20.18
C ALA A 89 -3.81 10.37 20.23
N THR A 90 -3.18 9.96 21.33
CA THR A 90 -1.72 10.09 21.48
C THR A 90 -1.01 8.99 20.69
N ALA A 91 -0.22 9.40 19.69
CA ALA A 91 0.63 8.51 18.91
C ALA A 91 1.88 8.10 19.69
N THR A 92 2.19 6.81 19.69
CA THR A 92 3.44 6.27 20.26
C THR A 92 4.13 5.39 19.24
N VAL A 93 5.41 5.67 18.97
CA VAL A 93 6.25 4.79 18.14
C VAL A 93 6.68 3.58 18.97
N LYS A 94 6.55 2.38 18.40
CA LYS A 94 7.01 1.13 19.01
C LYS A 94 7.67 0.23 17.96
N LEU A 95 8.59 -0.62 18.40
CA LEU A 95 8.99 -1.76 17.59
C LEU A 95 7.79 -2.70 17.46
N ILE A 96 7.72 -3.43 16.34
CA ILE A 96 6.63 -4.39 16.10
C ILE A 96 6.53 -5.47 17.20
N ALA A 97 7.65 -5.83 17.82
CA ALA A 97 7.71 -6.78 18.92
C ALA A 97 7.07 -6.27 20.22
N ASP A 98 6.94 -4.94 20.38
CA ASP A 98 6.51 -4.28 21.62
C ASP A 98 5.04 -3.82 21.59
N VAL A 99 4.30 -4.20 20.55
CA VAL A 99 2.86 -3.90 20.42
C VAL A 99 2.07 -4.59 21.54
N ALA A 100 1.36 -3.79 22.34
CA ALA A 100 0.56 -4.26 23.47
C ALA A 100 -0.80 -4.82 23.00
N ASP A 101 -1.50 -5.54 23.88
CA ASP A 101 -2.81 -6.14 23.53
C ASP A 101 -3.89 -5.10 23.22
N ASP A 102 -3.78 -3.91 23.81
CA ASP A 102 -4.71 -2.80 23.68
C ASP A 102 -4.24 -1.71 22.70
N ASP A 103 -3.11 -1.92 22.02
CA ASP A 103 -2.63 -1.02 20.96
C ASP A 103 -3.36 -1.26 19.63
N MET A 104 -3.62 -0.17 18.91
CA MET A 104 -4.05 -0.17 17.52
C MET A 104 -2.92 0.45 16.67
N ILE A 105 -2.42 -0.29 15.68
CA ILE A 105 -1.45 0.18 14.67
C ILE A 105 -2.20 1.06 13.67
N LEU A 106 -1.81 2.33 13.59
CA LEU A 106 -2.46 3.34 12.76
C LEU A 106 -1.53 3.98 11.72
N ASP A 107 -0.21 3.79 11.84
CA ASP A 107 0.77 4.15 10.80
C ASP A 107 2.01 3.26 10.92
N ILE A 108 2.85 3.28 9.88
CA ILE A 108 4.20 2.70 9.94
C ILE A 108 5.14 3.63 10.71
N GLY A 109 6.11 3.04 11.42
CA GLY A 109 7.10 3.81 12.16
C GLY A 109 8.14 4.47 11.26
N PRO A 110 8.94 5.41 11.81
CA PRO A 110 9.92 6.16 11.04
C PRO A 110 11.03 5.30 10.41
N GLN A 111 11.45 4.19 11.04
CA GLN A 111 12.48 3.31 10.47
C GLN A 111 11.93 2.56 9.25
N THR A 112 10.70 2.06 9.37
CA THR A 112 9.99 1.40 8.27
C THR A 112 9.74 2.37 7.12
N ALA A 113 9.27 3.59 7.41
CA ALA A 113 9.03 4.61 6.39
C ALA A 113 10.32 4.99 5.64
N ALA A 114 11.45 5.13 6.35
CA ALA A 114 12.75 5.39 5.74
C ALA A 114 13.21 4.22 4.86
N HIS A 115 13.07 2.99 5.34
CA HIS A 115 13.42 1.80 4.56
C HIS A 115 12.58 1.69 3.27
N PHE A 116 11.27 1.89 3.36
CA PHE A 116 10.37 1.87 2.21
C PHE A 116 10.66 3.02 1.23
N ALA A 117 11.03 4.20 1.72
CA ALA A 117 11.45 5.31 0.86
C ALA A 117 12.67 4.95 0.00
N GLU A 118 13.66 4.26 0.56
CA GLU A 118 14.84 3.80 -0.19
C GLU A 118 14.46 2.75 -1.26
N LEU A 119 13.57 1.82 -0.94
CA LEU A 119 13.05 0.85 -1.92
C LEU A 119 12.38 1.58 -3.11
N LEU A 120 11.57 2.60 -2.82
CA LEU A 120 10.88 3.39 -3.86
C LEU A 120 11.87 4.20 -4.71
N LYS A 121 12.88 4.82 -4.11
CA LYS A 121 13.92 5.57 -4.83
C LYS A 121 14.76 4.68 -5.74
N SER A 122 14.96 3.42 -5.38
CA SER A 122 15.67 2.42 -6.18
C SER A 122 14.83 1.73 -7.27
N SER A 123 13.52 2.03 -7.34
CA SER A 123 12.60 1.39 -8.28
C SER A 123 12.72 1.96 -9.70
N GLY A 124 12.51 1.13 -10.71
CA GLY A 124 12.32 1.56 -12.10
C GLY A 124 10.86 1.86 -12.43
N THR A 125 9.91 1.26 -11.70
CA THR A 125 8.47 1.50 -11.83
C THR A 125 7.79 1.42 -10.48
N ILE A 126 6.90 2.35 -10.18
CA ILE A 126 6.13 2.41 -8.95
C ILE A 126 4.63 2.40 -9.27
N LEU A 127 3.88 1.49 -8.66
CA LEU A 127 2.42 1.54 -8.63
C LEU A 127 1.96 1.85 -7.21
N TRP A 128 1.19 2.93 -7.04
CA TRP A 128 0.72 3.37 -5.72
C TRP A 128 -0.80 3.30 -5.60
N ASN A 129 -1.29 2.47 -4.67
CA ASN A 129 -2.71 2.27 -4.39
C ASN A 129 -3.00 2.18 -2.88
N GLY A 130 -3.06 3.33 -2.23
CA GLY A 130 -3.53 3.53 -0.85
C GLY A 130 -2.47 4.09 0.10
N PRO A 131 -2.87 4.78 1.17
CA PRO A 131 -1.99 5.28 2.22
C PRO A 131 -1.56 4.16 3.17
N VAL A 132 -0.37 4.26 3.76
CA VAL A 132 0.17 3.23 4.68
C VAL A 132 -0.29 3.40 6.14
N GLY A 133 -0.86 4.56 6.46
CA GLY A 133 -1.44 4.89 7.76
C GLY A 133 -2.73 5.71 7.62
N VAL A 134 -3.34 6.04 8.75
CA VAL A 134 -4.57 6.85 8.88
C VAL A 134 -4.21 8.33 8.72
N PHE A 135 -3.80 8.68 7.50
CA PHE A 135 -3.18 9.95 7.15
C PHE A 135 -4.09 11.17 7.32
N GLU A 136 -5.38 10.97 7.53
CA GLU A 136 -6.34 12.00 7.92
C GLU A 136 -5.97 12.65 9.25
N PHE A 137 -5.35 11.89 10.17
CA PHE A 137 -4.83 12.36 11.44
C PHE A 137 -3.33 12.59 11.31
N ASP A 138 -2.86 13.80 11.59
CA ASP A 138 -1.47 14.19 11.31
C ASP A 138 -0.44 13.32 12.05
N GLN A 139 -0.75 12.89 13.28
CA GLN A 139 0.09 12.00 14.07
C GLN A 139 0.19 10.56 13.54
N PHE A 140 -0.65 10.18 12.57
CA PHE A 140 -0.64 8.88 11.88
C PHE A 140 -0.47 9.04 10.35
N GLY A 141 0.02 10.20 9.89
CA GLY A 141 0.24 10.50 8.48
C GLY A 141 1.70 10.59 8.04
N GLU A 142 2.66 10.52 8.96
CA GLU A 142 4.07 10.73 8.62
C GLU A 142 4.64 9.58 7.75
N GLY A 143 4.18 8.34 7.93
CA GLY A 143 4.52 7.23 7.05
C GLY A 143 4.06 7.48 5.61
N THR A 144 2.78 7.83 5.43
CA THR A 144 2.20 8.13 4.10
C THR A 144 2.89 9.33 3.46
N LYS A 145 3.13 10.41 4.22
CA LYS A 145 3.87 11.60 3.76
C LYS A 145 5.28 11.25 3.28
N THR A 146 5.98 10.41 4.02
CA THR A 146 7.34 9.97 3.68
C THR A 146 7.34 9.20 2.36
N LEU A 147 6.41 8.26 2.18
CA LEU A 147 6.30 7.53 0.91
C LEU A 147 5.89 8.44 -0.24
N ALA A 148 4.90 9.32 -0.04
CA ALA A 148 4.45 10.26 -1.08
C ALA A 148 5.62 11.10 -1.62
N LYS A 149 6.45 11.64 -0.72
CA LYS A 149 7.67 12.38 -1.10
C LYS A 149 8.70 11.49 -1.79
N ALA A 150 8.93 10.28 -1.28
CA ALA A 150 9.87 9.35 -1.90
C ALA A 150 9.46 8.96 -3.32
N ILE A 151 8.16 8.81 -3.60
CA ILE A 151 7.63 8.56 -4.93
C ILE A 151 7.87 9.77 -5.84
N GLY A 152 7.58 10.99 -5.37
CA GLY A 152 7.79 12.23 -6.13
C GLY A 152 9.27 12.56 -6.39
N GLU A 153 10.17 12.16 -5.49
CA GLU A 153 11.62 12.33 -5.65
C GLU A 153 12.27 11.23 -6.52
N SER A 154 11.57 10.10 -6.73
CA SER A 154 12.08 8.96 -7.50
C SER A 154 12.14 9.26 -8.99
N GLN A 155 13.14 8.69 -9.68
CA GLN A 155 13.23 8.73 -11.15
C GLN A 155 12.39 7.63 -11.81
N ALA A 156 11.72 6.79 -11.03
CA ALA A 156 10.83 5.74 -11.52
C ALA A 156 9.64 6.32 -12.30
N PHE A 157 9.14 5.56 -13.28
CA PHE A 157 7.79 5.81 -13.76
C PHE A 157 6.78 5.49 -12.65
N SER A 158 6.02 6.49 -12.20
CA SER A 158 5.06 6.36 -11.10
C SER A 158 3.62 6.47 -11.59
N ILE A 159 2.81 5.46 -11.27
CA ILE A 159 1.36 5.46 -11.50
C ILE A 159 0.62 5.37 -10.17
N ALA A 160 -0.27 6.32 -9.94
CA ALA A 160 -1.10 6.36 -8.73
C ALA A 160 -2.58 6.23 -9.07
N GLY A 161 -3.35 5.55 -8.22
CA GLY A 161 -4.79 5.42 -8.38
C GLY A 161 -5.52 5.04 -7.10
N GLY A 162 -6.81 5.38 -7.03
CA GLY A 162 -7.67 5.18 -5.86
C GLY A 162 -7.91 6.47 -5.08
N GLY A 163 -9.12 6.65 -4.54
CA GLY A 163 -9.55 7.90 -3.89
C GLY A 163 -8.63 8.35 -2.77
N ASP A 164 -8.29 7.45 -1.84
CA ASP A 164 -7.41 7.75 -0.70
C ASP A 164 -5.98 8.10 -1.16
N THR A 165 -5.49 7.46 -2.23
CA THR A 165 -4.19 7.78 -2.84
C THR A 165 -4.19 9.21 -3.38
N LEU A 166 -5.25 9.61 -4.09
CA LEU A 166 -5.38 10.95 -4.66
C LEU A 166 -5.50 12.00 -3.55
N ALA A 167 -6.24 11.71 -2.48
CA ALA A 167 -6.33 12.58 -1.31
C ALA A 167 -4.96 12.75 -0.61
N ALA A 168 -4.16 11.68 -0.50
CA ALA A 168 -2.80 11.75 0.02
C ALA A 168 -1.87 12.57 -0.90
N ILE A 169 -1.97 12.40 -2.22
CA ILE A 169 -1.21 13.18 -3.21
C ILE A 169 -1.49 14.68 -3.06
N ASP A 170 -2.77 15.05 -2.92
CA ASP A 170 -3.20 16.43 -2.72
C ASP A 170 -2.70 16.99 -1.38
N LYS A 171 -2.95 16.26 -0.27
CA LYS A 171 -2.53 16.66 1.08
C LYS A 171 -1.03 16.93 1.18
N TYR A 172 -0.20 16.12 0.51
CA TYR A 172 1.25 16.23 0.58
C TYR A 172 1.89 17.00 -0.59
N GLY A 173 1.08 17.52 -1.52
CA GLY A 173 1.53 18.41 -2.58
C GLY A 173 2.47 17.76 -3.60
N VAL A 174 2.29 16.46 -3.90
CA VAL A 174 3.20 15.71 -4.78
C VAL A 174 2.66 15.48 -6.20
N ALA A 175 1.53 16.07 -6.55
CA ALA A 175 0.82 15.78 -7.80
C ALA A 175 1.67 16.00 -9.06
N GLU A 176 2.44 17.08 -9.12
CA GLU A 176 3.29 17.42 -10.28
C GLU A 176 4.48 16.47 -10.46
N GLN A 177 4.81 15.67 -9.44
CA GLN A 177 5.94 14.73 -9.49
C GLN A 177 5.51 13.28 -9.79
N ILE A 178 4.20 13.01 -9.85
CA ILE A 178 3.69 11.68 -10.22
C ILE A 178 3.57 11.59 -11.74
N SER A 179 4.12 10.54 -12.36
CA SER A 179 4.13 10.40 -13.83
C SER A 179 2.73 10.26 -14.41
N TYR A 180 1.84 9.53 -13.72
CA TYR A 180 0.45 9.38 -14.11
C TYR A 180 -0.49 9.21 -12.91
N ILE A 181 -1.52 10.05 -12.83
CA ILE A 181 -2.56 9.96 -11.80
C ILE A 181 -3.85 9.48 -12.46
N SER A 182 -4.30 8.28 -12.11
CA SER A 182 -5.55 7.73 -12.59
C SER A 182 -6.73 8.21 -11.74
N THR A 183 -7.70 8.84 -12.40
CA THR A 183 -9.00 9.18 -11.82
C THR A 183 -10.05 8.09 -12.07
N GLY A 184 -9.66 6.93 -12.62
CA GLY A 184 -10.56 5.86 -13.04
C GLY A 184 -11.15 5.00 -11.92
N GLY A 185 -10.76 5.23 -10.66
CA GLY A 185 -11.32 4.56 -9.48
C GLY A 185 -11.35 3.03 -9.62
N GLY A 186 -12.55 2.45 -9.70
CA GLY A 186 -12.76 1.01 -9.87
C GLY A 186 -12.19 0.46 -11.18
N ALA A 187 -12.29 1.19 -12.30
CA ALA A 187 -11.75 0.73 -13.59
C ALA A 187 -10.21 0.60 -13.57
N PHE A 188 -9.53 1.45 -12.79
CA PHE A 188 -8.09 1.32 -12.56
C PHE A 188 -7.77 0.03 -11.80
N LEU A 189 -8.55 -0.29 -10.76
CA LEU A 189 -8.38 -1.51 -9.98
C LEU A 189 -8.67 -2.76 -10.82
N GLU A 190 -9.79 -2.80 -11.55
CA GLU A 190 -10.12 -3.92 -12.43
C GLU A 190 -9.04 -4.17 -13.49
N PHE A 191 -8.45 -3.10 -14.03
CA PHE A 191 -7.32 -3.23 -14.96
C PHE A 191 -6.08 -3.83 -14.28
N VAL A 192 -5.76 -3.38 -13.06
CA VAL A 192 -4.62 -3.92 -12.27
C VAL A 192 -4.87 -5.37 -11.86
N GLU A 193 -6.12 -5.76 -11.61
CA GLU A 193 -6.55 -7.14 -11.35
C GLU A 193 -6.43 -8.04 -12.59
N GLY A 194 -6.18 -7.46 -13.77
CA GLY A 194 -6.10 -8.19 -15.03
C GLY A 194 -7.47 -8.58 -15.60
N LYS A 195 -8.56 -7.94 -15.14
CA LYS A 195 -9.90 -8.17 -15.66
C LYS A 195 -10.05 -7.55 -17.06
N VAL A 196 -10.91 -8.16 -17.87
CA VAL A 196 -11.28 -7.60 -19.17
C VAL A 196 -12.22 -6.43 -18.94
N LEU A 197 -11.82 -5.25 -19.43
CA LEU A 197 -12.68 -4.06 -19.42
C LEU A 197 -13.57 -4.07 -20.68
N PRO A 198 -14.91 -4.21 -20.58
CA PRO A 198 -15.78 -4.39 -21.75
C PRO A 198 -15.67 -3.27 -22.79
N ALA A 199 -15.48 -2.03 -22.33
CA ALA A 199 -15.31 -0.87 -23.20
C ALA A 199 -13.99 -0.90 -23.98
N VAL A 200 -12.92 -1.49 -23.43
CA VAL A 200 -11.64 -1.66 -24.13
C VAL A 200 -11.75 -2.84 -25.09
N GLU A 201 -12.35 -3.95 -24.64
CA GLU A 201 -12.52 -5.17 -25.43
C GLU A 201 -13.25 -4.89 -26.76
N VAL A 202 -14.36 -4.15 -26.73
CA VAL A 202 -15.10 -3.84 -27.96
C VAL A 202 -14.27 -3.02 -28.95
N LEU A 203 -13.41 -2.12 -28.47
CA LEU A 203 -12.52 -1.34 -29.33
C LEU A 203 -11.43 -2.23 -29.95
N GLU A 204 -10.84 -3.13 -29.17
CA GLU A 204 -9.85 -4.09 -29.66
C GLU A 204 -10.43 -5.04 -30.70
N GLN A 205 -11.65 -5.55 -30.49
CA GLN A 205 -12.34 -6.39 -31.44
C GLN A 205 -12.58 -5.67 -32.77
N ARG A 206 -13.00 -4.39 -32.71
CA ARG A 206 -13.26 -3.57 -33.90
C ARG A 206 -12.01 -3.12 -34.63
N ALA A 207 -10.86 -3.02 -33.96
CA ALA A 207 -9.59 -2.69 -34.60
C ALA A 207 -8.96 -3.88 -35.35
N LYS A 208 -9.31 -5.12 -34.97
CA LYS A 208 -8.81 -6.35 -35.61
C LYS A 208 -9.64 -6.81 -36.82
N ALA A 209 -10.90 -6.38 -36.89
CA ALA A 209 -11.86 -6.71 -37.97
C ALA A 209 -11.70 -5.75 -39.17
#